data_AF-D4CED7-F1
#
_entry.id   AF-D4CED7-F1
#
_cell.length_a   1.000
_cell.length_b   1.000
_cell.length_c   1.000
_cell.angle_alpha   90.00
_cell.angle_beta   90.00
_cell.angle_gamma   90.00
#
_symmetry.space_group_name_H-M   'P 1'
#
loop_
_entity.id
_entity.type
_entity.pdbx_description
1 polymer ?
#
loop_
_entity_poly.entity_id
_entity_poly.type
_entity_poly.pdbx_seq_one_letter_code
_entity_poly.pdbx_strand_id
1 'polypeptide(L)'
;MLSLCREDQIVKHVISGASGDIGDLGYLIPSVQFGFSGMKGRIHSSEFEIVNEENAYFNTARVVAGAVEEILTTPQLQIKNTDYAEKKQFYLNRWLHDTPGADEA
;
A
#
# COMPACT_ATOMS: atom_id res chain seq x y z
N MET A 1 -7.64 12.84 -8.80
CA MET A 1 -7.36 11.41 -9.08
C MET A 1 -8.33 10.81 -10.10
N LEU A 2 -9.65 10.87 -9.86
CA LEU A 2 -10.66 10.23 -10.72
C LEU A 2 -10.76 10.78 -12.15
N SER A 3 -10.24 11.99 -12.40
CA SER A 3 -10.10 12.55 -13.75
C SER A 3 -9.08 11.81 -14.62
N LEU A 4 -8.12 11.11 -14.00
CA LEU A 4 -7.07 10.34 -14.68
C LEU A 4 -7.31 8.83 -14.63
N CYS A 5 -7.86 8.33 -13.53
CA CYS A 5 -8.25 6.93 -13.36
C CYS A 5 -9.73 6.89 -12.96
N ARG A 6 -10.61 6.65 -13.93
CA ARG A 6 -12.05 6.65 -13.66
C ARG A 6 -12.42 5.47 -12.76
N GLU A 7 -13.55 5.60 -12.07
CA GLU A 7 -14.04 4.60 -11.12
C GLU A 7 -14.18 3.19 -11.75
N ASP A 8 -14.63 3.11 -13.01
CA ASP A 8 -14.80 1.85 -13.76
C ASP A 8 -13.47 1.15 -14.08
N GLN A 9 -12.35 1.87 -13.93
CA GLN A 9 -11.00 1.38 -14.18
C GLN A 9 -10.28 0.95 -12.90
N ILE A 10 -10.88 1.21 -11.72
CA ILE A 10 -10.28 0.87 -10.43
C ILE A 10 -10.73 -0.54 -10.02
N VAL A 11 -9.78 -1.47 -10.05
CA VAL A 11 -10.00 -2.80 -9.48
C VAL A 11 -9.79 -2.74 -7.96
N LYS A 12 -10.86 -2.97 -7.20
CA LYS A 12 -10.85 -2.95 -5.73
C LYS A 12 -10.66 -4.35 -5.16
N HIS A 13 -10.20 -4.42 -3.91
CA HIS A 13 -10.05 -5.66 -3.15
C HIS A 13 -9.14 -6.71 -3.83
N VAL A 14 -8.13 -6.25 -4.57
CA VAL A 14 -7.12 -7.14 -5.15
C VAL A 14 -6.35 -7.81 -4.01
N ILE A 15 -6.36 -9.14 -3.98
CA ILE A 15 -5.56 -9.93 -3.04
C ILE A 15 -4.19 -10.15 -3.69
N SER A 16 -3.16 -9.60 -3.07
CA SER A 16 -1.77 -9.81 -3.49
C SER A 16 -1.10 -10.85 -2.59
N GLY A 17 -0.47 -11.85 -3.21
CA GLY A 17 0.42 -12.78 -2.51
C GLY A 17 1.86 -12.26 -2.40
N ALA A 18 2.14 -11.04 -2.84
CA ALA A 18 3.45 -10.44 -2.71
C ALA A 18 3.74 -10.08 -1.24
N SER A 19 4.96 -10.34 -0.78
CA SER A 19 5.42 -9.88 0.52
C SER A 19 5.91 -8.44 0.41
N GLY A 20 5.37 -7.54 1.23
CA GLY A 20 5.73 -6.12 1.27
C GLY A 20 5.36 -5.50 2.61
N ASP A 21 5.87 -4.30 2.85
CA ASP A 21 5.64 -3.52 4.07
C ASP A 21 4.19 -3.10 4.28
N ILE A 22 3.38 -3.06 3.22
CA ILE A 22 1.98 -2.63 3.32
C ILE A 22 1.15 -3.51 4.27
N GLY A 23 1.50 -4.78 4.44
CA GLY A 23 0.81 -5.67 5.38
C GLY A 23 0.99 -5.18 6.82
N ASP A 24 2.24 -4.86 7.17
CA ASP A 24 2.61 -4.35 8.49
C ASP A 24 2.04 -2.94 8.71
N LEU A 25 2.13 -2.06 7.71
CA LEU A 25 1.54 -0.72 7.77
C LEU A 25 0.01 -0.79 7.89
N GLY A 26 -0.64 -1.65 7.11
CA GLY A 26 -2.09 -1.86 7.12
C GLY A 26 -2.61 -2.42 8.44
N TYR A 27 -1.79 -3.17 9.18
CA TYR A 27 -2.11 -3.57 10.54
C TYR A 27 -2.17 -2.35 11.49
N LEU A 28 -1.26 -1.38 11.33
CA LEU A 28 -1.10 -0.24 12.24
C LEU A 28 -2.01 0.95 11.89
N ILE A 29 -2.06 1.34 10.62
CA ILE A 29 -2.70 2.56 10.13
C ILE A 29 -3.51 2.30 8.85
N PRO A 30 -4.57 3.09 8.57
CA PRO A 30 -5.28 3.00 7.29
C PRO A 30 -4.29 3.16 6.13
N SER A 31 -4.15 2.12 5.32
CA SER A 31 -3.16 2.03 4.26
C SER A 31 -3.79 1.47 3.00
N VAL A 32 -3.29 1.91 1.84
CA VAL A 32 -3.68 1.37 0.53
C VAL A 32 -2.41 1.17 -0.30
N GLN A 33 -2.34 0.05 -1.02
CA GLN A 33 -1.33 -0.15 -2.04
C GLN A 33 -1.95 0.11 -3.42
N PHE A 34 -1.30 0.95 -4.20
CA PHE A 34 -1.67 1.16 -5.60
C PHE A 34 -1.00 0.10 -6.46
N GLY A 35 -1.79 -0.66 -7.21
CA GLY A 35 -1.31 -1.37 -8.39
C GLY A 35 -1.34 -0.42 -9.59
N PHE A 36 -0.29 -0.42 -10.41
CA PHE A 36 -0.20 0.45 -11.58
C PHE A 36 -0.02 -0.36 -12.87
N SER A 37 -0.54 0.19 -13.96
CA SER A 37 -0.46 -0.41 -15.29
C SER A 37 0.77 0.10 -16.06
N GLY A 38 0.93 -0.37 -17.31
CA GLY A 38 2.04 0.04 -18.17
C GLY A 38 3.28 -0.85 -18.06
N MET A 39 3.15 -1.99 -17.40
CA MET A 39 4.14 -3.06 -17.35
C MET A 39 3.58 -4.36 -17.92
N LYS A 40 4.47 -5.21 -18.42
CA LYS A 40 4.19 -6.55 -18.93
C LYS A 40 5.14 -7.55 -18.23
N GLY A 41 4.69 -8.80 -18.15
CA GLY A 41 5.49 -9.89 -17.58
C GLY A 41 5.33 -10.00 -16.07
N ARG A 42 5.97 -11.02 -15.49
CA ARG A 42 5.91 -11.29 -14.04
C ARG A 42 6.98 -10.48 -13.31
N ILE A 43 6.62 -9.88 -12.18
CA ILE A 43 7.60 -9.25 -11.28
C ILE A 43 8.68 -10.27 -10.89
N HIS A 44 9.95 -9.86 -10.88
CA HIS A 44 11.15 -10.70 -10.69
C HIS A 44 11.47 -11.71 -11.80
N SER A 45 10.78 -11.66 -12.95
CA SER A 45 11.17 -12.45 -14.13
C SER A 45 12.04 -11.65 -15.09
N SER A 46 12.77 -12.35 -15.96
CA SER A 46 13.51 -11.74 -17.08
C SER A 46 12.60 -11.14 -18.16
N GLU A 47 11.30 -11.43 -18.10
CA GLU A 47 10.29 -10.93 -19.04
C GLU A 47 9.61 -9.65 -18.53
N PHE A 48 9.98 -9.16 -17.34
CA PHE A 48 9.42 -7.93 -16.80
C PHE A 48 9.90 -6.73 -17.62
N GLU A 49 8.95 -5.97 -18.15
CA GLU A 49 9.22 -4.83 -19.02
C GLU A 49 8.22 -3.70 -18.78
N ILE A 50 8.69 -2.45 -18.81
CA ILE A 50 7.83 -1.28 -18.89
C ILE A 50 7.47 -1.06 -20.36
N VAL A 51 6.18 -1.21 -20.68
CA VAL A 51 5.65 -1.13 -22.06
C VAL A 51 4.86 0.15 -22.33
N ASN A 52 4.56 0.93 -21.28
CA ASN A 52 3.93 2.24 -21.39
C ASN A 52 4.43 3.14 -20.25
N GLU A 53 5.42 3.96 -20.56
CA GLU A 53 6.07 4.86 -19.60
C GLU A 53 5.14 5.97 -19.09
N GLU A 54 4.22 6.48 -19.92
CA GLU A 54 3.25 7.51 -19.49
C GLU A 54 2.37 6.98 -18.35
N ASN A 55 1.90 5.74 -18.46
CA ASN A 55 1.13 5.11 -17.39
C ASN A 55 1.99 4.68 -16.21
N ALA A 56 3.11 4.02 -16.47
CA ALA A 56 3.97 3.46 -15.43
C ALA A 56 4.58 4.56 -14.53
N TYR A 57 4.93 5.71 -15.09
CA TYR A 57 5.64 6.77 -14.37
C TYR A 57 4.74 7.98 -14.10
N PHE A 58 4.24 8.64 -15.15
CA PHE A 58 3.64 9.97 -15.01
C PHE A 58 2.21 9.92 -14.47
N ASN A 59 1.33 9.11 -15.07
CA ASN A 59 -0.04 8.99 -14.60
C ASN A 59 -0.11 8.36 -13.22
N THR A 60 0.74 7.36 -12.93
CA THR A 60 0.86 6.79 -11.58
C THR A 60 1.22 7.86 -10.55
N ALA A 61 2.25 8.68 -10.83
CA ALA A 61 2.64 9.77 -9.93
C ALA A 61 1.51 10.80 -9.73
N ARG A 62 0.81 11.18 -10.81
CA ARG A 62 -0.33 12.11 -10.74
C ARG A 62 -1.49 11.55 -9.92
N VAL A 63 -1.78 10.25 -10.04
CA VAL A 63 -2.82 9.57 -9.25
C VAL A 63 -2.47 9.57 -7.77
N VAL A 64 -1.23 9.21 -7.42
CA VAL A 64 -0.75 9.20 -6.02
C VAL A 64 -0.79 10.61 -5.43
N ALA A 65 -0.22 11.59 -6.12
CA ALA A 65 -0.19 12.98 -5.65
C ALA A 65 -1.61 13.55 -5.46
N GLY A 66 -2.50 13.31 -6.43
CA GLY A 66 -3.89 13.75 -6.33
C GLY A 66 -4.66 13.07 -5.20
N ALA A 67 -4.40 11.78 -4.93
CA ALA A 67 -5.02 11.10 -3.79
C ALA A 67 -4.52 11.66 -2.45
N VAL A 68 -3.22 11.96 -2.33
CA VAL A 68 -2.65 12.60 -1.14
C VAL A 68 -3.25 14.00 -0.94
N GLU A 69 -3.31 14.81 -1.99
CA GLU A 69 -3.93 16.15 -1.95
C GLU A 69 -5.39 16.06 -1.46
N GLU A 70 -6.19 15.16 -2.02
CA GLU A 70 -7.60 14.97 -1.65
C GLU A 70 -7.75 14.59 -0.17
N ILE A 71 -6.92 13.69 0.35
CA ILE A 71 -6.91 13.32 1.78
C ILE A 71 -6.53 14.51 2.66
N LEU A 72 -5.49 15.26 2.29
CA LEU A 72 -5.00 16.39 3.09
C LEU A 72 -5.99 17.57 3.10
N THR A 73 -6.72 17.78 2.01
CA THR A 73 -7.69 18.87 1.86
C THR A 73 -9.10 18.50 2.33
N THR A 74 -9.38 17.21 2.57
CA THR A 74 -10.69 16.72 3.02
C THR A 74 -10.58 16.04 4.39
N PRO A 75 -10.82 16.76 5.51
CA PRO A 75 -10.63 16.23 6.87
C PRO A 75 -11.40 14.93 7.17
N GLN A 76 -12.53 14.70 6.50
CA GLN A 76 -13.35 13.50 6.67
C GLN A 76 -12.66 12.23 6.16
N LEU A 77 -11.67 12.37 5.27
CA LEU A 77 -10.88 11.25 4.73
C LEU A 77 -9.65 10.93 5.59
N GLN A 78 -9.32 11.76 6.59
CA GLN A 78 -8.16 11.58 7.47
C GLN A 78 -8.48 10.64 8.63
N ILE A 79 -8.79 9.39 8.29
CA ILE A 79 -9.15 8.36 9.26
C ILE A 79 -7.95 8.04 10.15
N LYS A 80 -8.19 7.95 11.47
CA LYS A 80 -7.18 7.60 12.46
C LYS A 80 -7.67 6.40 13.26
N ASN A 81 -6.79 5.41 13.40
CA ASN A 81 -7.02 4.25 14.24
C ASN A 81 -6.85 4.66 15.71
N THR A 82 -7.90 4.55 16.51
CA THR A 82 -7.87 4.90 17.95
C THR A 82 -6.99 3.94 18.77
N ASP A 83 -6.79 2.72 18.26
CA ASP A 83 -6.01 1.64 18.86
C ASP A 83 -4.55 1.59 18.37
N TYR A 84 -4.08 2.58 17.60
CA TYR A 84 -2.72 2.60 17.03
C TYR A 84 -1.62 2.33 18.05
N ALA A 85 -1.69 2.98 19.22
CA ALA A 85 -0.66 2.85 20.26
C ALA A 85 -0.58 1.41 20.80
N GLU A 86 -1.72 0.79 21.06
CA GLU A 86 -1.82 -0.60 21.52
C GLU A 86 -1.31 -1.58 20.45
N LYS A 87 -1.80 -1.43 19.21
CA LYS A 87 -1.37 -2.24 18.07
C LYS A 87 0.13 -2.12 17.80
N LYS A 88 0.69 -0.92 17.90
CA LYS A 88 2.13 -0.69 17.74
C LYS A 88 2.93 -1.41 18.83
N GLN A 89 2.50 -1.32 20.09
CA GLN A 89 3.16 -2.02 21.19
C GLN A 89 3.09 -3.54 21.01
N PHE A 90 1.93 -4.07 20.64
CA PHE A 90 1.80 -5.49 20.30
C PHE A 90 2.74 -5.87 19.15
N TYR A 91 2.71 -5.13 18.05
CA TYR A 91 3.53 -5.41 16.87
C TYR A 91 5.02 -5.45 17.22
N LEU A 92 5.53 -4.45 17.94
CA LEU A 92 6.94 -4.42 18.32
C LEU A 92 7.30 -5.57 19.26
N ASN A 93 6.51 -5.79 20.31
CA ASN A 93 6.88 -6.70 21.39
C ASN A 93 6.56 -8.18 21.11
N ARG A 94 5.58 -8.45 20.23
CA ARG A 94 4.98 -9.79 20.03
C ARG A 94 4.94 -10.25 18.57
N TRP A 95 5.24 -9.39 17.60
CA TRP A 95 5.28 -9.79 16.20
C TRP A 95 6.68 -9.64 15.62
N LEU A 96 7.27 -8.44 15.74
CA LEU A 96 8.59 -8.14 15.20
C LEU A 96 9.73 -8.77 16.01
N HIS A 97 9.61 -8.75 17.34
CA HIS A 97 10.62 -9.27 18.26
C HIS A 97 10.26 -10.61 18.88
N ASP A 98 9.20 -11.27 18.39
CA ASP A 98 8.85 -12.61 18.84
C ASP A 98 9.93 -13.57 18.36
N THR A 99 10.92 -13.76 19.21
CA THR A 99 12.03 -14.69 18.99
C THR A 99 11.58 -16.00 19.61
N PRO A 100 11.34 -17.07 18.84
CA PRO A 100 11.02 -18.36 19.43
C PRO A 100 12.17 -18.78 20.36
N GLY A 101 11.91 -18.86 21.66
CA GLY A 101 12.87 -19.31 22.69
C GLY A 101 13.41 -18.27 23.68
N ALA A 102 12.92 -17.02 23.69
CA ALA A 102 13.38 -16.01 24.67
C ALA A 102 12.90 -16.26 26.12
N ASP A 103 11.89 -17.12 26.31
CA ASP A 103 11.34 -17.47 27.63
C ASP A 103 11.99 -18.75 28.24
N GLU A 104 13.02 -19.33 27.60
CA GLU A 104 13.71 -20.55 28.08
C GLU A 104 15.17 -20.34 28.57
N ALA A 105 15.59 -19.12 28.88
CA ALA A 105 16.94 -18.81 29.39
C ALA A 105 16.96 -18.25 30.82
#